data_AF-A0A0B7APK8-F1
#
_entry.id   AF-A0A0B7APK8-F1
#
_cell.length_a   1.000
_cell.length_b   1.000
_cell.length_c   1.000
_cell.angle_alpha   90.00
_cell.angle_beta   90.00
_cell.angle_gamma   90.00
#
_symmetry.space_group_name_H-M   'P 1'
#
loop_
_entity.id
_entity.type
_entity.pdbx_description
1 polymer ?
#
loop_
_entity_poly.entity_id
_entity_poly.type
_entity_poly.pdbx_seq_one_letter_code
_entity_poly.pdbx_strand_id
1 'polypeptide(L)'
;MATLYYRPYTSEPIKEGELPTFDAVESILPEYQYIFVDPNQDTARSNKSKPPPPPSRHINPADRLAYTQTAATREPLDLDQTHMSVLDHQMHDLDNYRTAVQKMGHDILSLRTQVRTLEGENSKLRIDVNHYDDNKKLLIDAADLDSLARPELQARYASLRQKLAAQTTDLKDYKTRVQKLQNELIKKNDKEKDYLRMSHAHSSQQELLKRLQDKVQKVRKLEETCKKQEKVIEKLEAVLYKIKDKSVGQKGAGNAMSEANEVLAEENKRLREQMDDMKVGITSLIDHYHY
;
A
#
# COMPACT_ATOMS: atom_id res chain seq x y z
N MET A 1 -18.13 35.85 -20.07
CA MET A 1 -16.86 36.57 -20.29
C MET A 1 -16.10 36.60 -18.97
N ALA A 2 -14.99 35.86 -18.87
CA ALA A 2 -14.17 35.83 -17.67
C ALA A 2 -13.11 36.95 -17.75
N THR A 3 -13.22 37.94 -16.86
CA THR A 3 -12.24 39.02 -16.71
C THR A 3 -10.97 38.49 -16.06
N LEU A 4 -9.90 38.37 -16.84
CA LEU A 4 -8.53 38.12 -16.36
C LEU A 4 -8.04 39.37 -15.62
N TYR A 5 -7.96 39.30 -14.29
CA TYR A 5 -7.27 40.30 -13.49
C TYR A 5 -5.76 40.12 -13.65
N TYR A 6 -5.12 41.02 -14.39
CA TYR A 6 -3.66 41.14 -14.40
C TYR A 6 -3.21 41.78 -13.08
N ARG A 7 -2.48 41.03 -12.26
CA ARG A 7 -1.80 41.55 -11.05
C ARG A 7 -0.36 41.90 -11.44
N PRO A 8 0.11 43.14 -11.22
CA PRO A 8 1.44 43.54 -11.63
C PRO A 8 2.50 42.87 -10.75
N TYR A 9 3.58 42.39 -11.38
CA TYR A 9 4.80 41.92 -10.71
C TYR A 9 5.38 43.05 -9.85
N THR A 10 5.58 42.81 -8.55
CA THR A 10 6.15 43.80 -7.61
C THR A 10 7.58 43.51 -7.18
N SER A 11 8.31 42.61 -7.85
CA SER A 11 9.75 42.46 -7.63
C SER A 11 10.51 43.31 -8.64
N GLU A 12 11.27 44.29 -8.13
CA GLU A 12 12.24 45.01 -8.96
C GLU A 12 13.23 43.99 -9.55
N PRO A 13 13.56 44.09 -10.85
CA PRO A 13 14.54 43.19 -11.45
C PRO A 13 15.91 43.37 -10.79
N ILE A 14 16.52 42.27 -10.37
CA ILE A 14 17.88 42.26 -9.82
C ILE A 14 18.83 42.84 -10.88
N LYS A 15 19.58 43.89 -10.52
CA LYS A 15 20.57 44.50 -11.42
C LYS A 15 21.71 43.50 -11.68
N GLU A 16 22.19 43.45 -12.93
CA GLU A 16 23.30 42.57 -13.32
C GLU A 16 24.52 42.79 -12.41
N GLY A 17 24.91 41.73 -11.68
CA GLY A 17 26.10 41.71 -10.82
C GLY A 17 25.83 41.55 -9.31
N GLU A 18 24.57 41.61 -8.86
CA GLU A 18 24.23 41.38 -7.44
C GLU A 18 23.79 39.93 -7.18
N LEU A 19 24.34 39.33 -6.12
CA LEU A 19 23.90 38.01 -5.63
C LEU A 19 22.51 38.16 -4.99
N PRO A 20 21.55 37.27 -5.30
CA PRO A 20 20.23 37.29 -4.66
C PRO A 20 20.35 37.19 -3.14
N THR A 21 19.45 37.87 -2.41
CA THR A 21 19.38 37.78 -0.95
C THR A 21 19.14 36.34 -0.51
N PHE A 22 19.65 35.94 0.67
CA PHE A 22 19.55 34.58 1.20
C PHE A 22 18.11 34.00 1.21
N ASP A 23 17.11 34.87 1.29
CA ASP A 23 15.68 34.53 1.33
C ASP A 23 14.93 34.75 -0.01
N ALA A 24 15.66 34.89 -1.12
CA ALA A 24 15.07 35.23 -2.42
C ALA A 24 14.06 34.16 -2.87
N VAL A 25 14.33 32.88 -2.61
CA VAL A 25 13.44 31.77 -3.02
C VAL A 25 12.09 31.81 -2.30
N GLU A 26 12.05 32.19 -1.01
CA GLU A 26 10.82 32.32 -0.24
C GLU A 26 9.95 33.49 -0.70
N SER A 27 10.56 34.55 -1.26
CA SER A 27 9.84 35.70 -1.82
C SER A 27 9.18 35.47 -3.18
N ILE A 28 9.64 34.46 -3.95
CA ILE A 28 9.07 34.09 -5.27
C ILE A 28 7.99 33.00 -5.14
N LEU A 29 8.00 32.26 -4.04
CA LEU A 29 7.06 31.16 -3.75
C LEU A 29 5.58 31.56 -3.55
N PRO A 30 5.20 32.77 -3.11
CA PRO A 30 3.79 33.10 -2.88
C PRO A 30 2.94 33.05 -4.17
N GLU A 31 3.53 33.33 -5.33
CA GLU A 31 2.80 33.34 -6.61
C GLU A 31 2.60 31.95 -7.24
N TYR A 32 3.40 30.95 -6.84
CA TYR A 32 3.29 29.58 -7.36
C TYR A 32 2.44 28.65 -6.47
N GLN A 33 2.05 29.11 -5.28
CA GLN A 33 1.31 28.31 -4.32
C GLN A 33 -0.12 27.96 -4.78
N TYR A 34 -0.67 28.70 -5.75
CA TYR A 34 -1.98 28.41 -6.34
C TYR A 34 -1.97 27.33 -7.43
N ILE A 35 -0.79 26.94 -7.94
CA ILE A 35 -0.69 25.98 -9.06
C ILE A 35 -0.58 24.53 -8.54
N PHE A 36 -0.14 24.33 -7.29
CA PHE A 36 0.09 23.01 -6.68
C PHE A 36 -0.93 22.66 -5.58
N VAL A 37 -2.21 22.99 -5.78
CA VAL A 37 -3.28 22.49 -4.90
C VAL A 37 -3.68 21.09 -5.38
N ASP A 38 -3.15 20.08 -4.72
CA ASP A 38 -3.67 18.72 -4.77
C ASP A 38 -4.99 18.71 -3.95
N PRO A 39 -6.13 18.25 -4.50
CA PRO A 39 -7.46 18.46 -3.89
C PRO A 39 -7.70 17.72 -2.55
N ASN A 40 -6.69 17.03 -1.99
CA ASN A 40 -6.82 16.22 -0.78
C ASN A 40 -5.97 16.70 0.42
N GLN A 41 -5.41 17.92 0.41
CA GLN A 41 -4.49 18.39 1.46
C GLN A 41 -5.02 19.44 2.45
N ASP A 42 -6.33 19.69 2.49
CA ASP A 42 -6.92 20.80 3.27
C ASP A 42 -7.05 20.59 4.80
N THR A 43 -6.44 19.56 5.40
CA THR A 43 -6.63 19.31 6.86
C THR A 43 -5.40 19.46 7.74
N ALA A 44 -4.22 19.83 7.23
CA ALA A 44 -2.98 19.71 8.01
C ALA A 44 -2.14 20.99 8.21
N ARG A 45 -2.60 22.19 7.84
CA ARG A 45 -1.79 23.42 7.96
C ARG A 45 -2.39 24.57 8.79
N SER A 46 -3.31 24.27 9.69
CA SER A 46 -3.57 25.16 10.83
C SER A 46 -2.69 24.72 12.00
N ASN A 47 -1.96 25.67 12.59
CA ASN A 47 -1.16 25.54 13.83
C ASN A 47 0.34 25.23 13.63
N LYS A 48 1.10 26.23 13.16
CA LYS A 48 2.40 26.51 13.78
C LYS A 48 2.50 28.00 14.09
N SER A 49 2.38 28.29 15.38
CA SER A 49 2.58 29.58 16.03
C SER A 49 3.98 30.12 15.80
N LYS A 50 4.05 31.39 15.38
CA LYS A 50 5.27 32.21 15.29
C LYS A 50 5.86 32.41 16.70
N PRO A 51 7.14 32.10 16.98
CA PRO A 51 7.76 32.49 18.23
C PRO A 51 7.97 34.02 18.28
N PRO A 52 7.99 34.63 19.49
CA PRO A 52 8.09 36.08 19.63
C PRO A 52 9.52 36.56 19.31
N PRO A 53 9.69 37.85 18.92
CA PRO A 53 11.01 38.40 18.70
C PRO A 53 11.80 38.51 20.02
N PRO A 54 13.11 38.27 20.03
CA PRO A 54 13.94 38.49 21.22
C PRO A 54 14.00 39.99 21.59
N PRO A 55 14.17 40.33 22.88
CA PRO A 55 14.19 41.72 23.32
C PRO A 55 15.45 42.44 22.84
N SER A 56 15.27 43.69 22.39
CA SER A 56 16.35 44.60 22.01
C SER A 56 17.32 44.80 23.18
N ARG A 57 18.53 44.23 23.09
CA ARG A 57 19.63 44.56 24.00
C ARG A 57 20.33 45.83 23.48
N HIS A 58 19.96 46.98 24.02
CA HIS A 58 20.83 48.15 24.00
C HIS A 58 22.07 47.84 24.86
N ILE A 59 23.22 47.66 24.22
CA ILE A 59 24.51 47.52 24.91
C ILE A 59 25.13 48.91 25.01
N ASN A 60 25.27 49.42 26.24
CA ASN A 60 26.00 50.65 26.51
C ASN A 60 27.49 50.46 26.14
N PRO A 61 28.16 51.46 25.55
CA PRO A 61 29.53 51.33 25.04
C PRO A 61 30.61 51.12 26.12
N ALA A 62 30.27 51.15 27.41
CA ALA A 62 31.20 50.91 28.52
C ALA A 62 31.37 49.41 28.88
N ASP A 63 30.43 48.53 28.54
CA ASP A 63 30.53 47.09 28.83
C ASP A 63 31.23 46.31 27.70
N ARG A 64 31.61 46.99 26.61
CA ARG A 64 32.36 46.41 25.48
C ARG A 64 33.79 45.98 25.84
N LEU A 65 34.29 46.42 27.00
CA LEU A 65 35.63 46.07 27.50
C LEU A 65 35.64 44.87 28.47
N ALA A 66 34.46 44.35 28.85
CA ALA A 66 34.35 43.14 29.68
C ALA A 66 34.14 41.86 28.85
N TYR A 67 33.70 41.97 27.58
CA TYR A 67 33.48 40.80 26.71
C TYR A 67 34.72 40.36 25.92
N THR A 68 35.81 41.14 25.95
CA THR A 68 37.10 40.73 25.38
C THR A 68 37.91 39.80 26.28
N GLN A 69 37.37 39.42 27.46
CA GLN A 69 38.02 38.51 28.40
C GLN A 69 37.38 37.12 28.54
N THR A 70 36.36 36.77 27.75
CA THR A 70 35.85 35.38 27.65
C THR A 70 36.11 34.73 26.29
N ALA A 71 36.93 35.35 25.43
CA ALA A 71 37.47 34.73 24.22
C ALA A 71 38.61 33.73 24.51
N ALA A 72 38.75 33.28 25.76
CA ALA A 72 39.81 32.41 26.24
C ALA A 72 39.26 31.09 26.80
N THR A 73 38.28 30.48 26.13
CA THR A 73 37.98 29.03 26.13
C THR A 73 36.79 28.76 25.20
N ARG A 74 36.96 29.00 23.89
CA ARG A 74 36.23 28.16 22.93
C ARG A 74 37.13 26.98 22.67
N GLU A 75 36.80 25.87 23.31
CA GLU A 75 37.37 24.56 23.02
C GLU A 75 37.45 24.38 21.49
N PRO A 76 38.55 23.84 20.94
CA PRO A 76 38.74 23.67 19.49
C PRO A 76 37.61 22.87 18.81
N LEU A 77 36.80 22.15 19.59
CA LEU A 77 35.63 21.40 19.16
C LEU A 77 34.46 22.28 18.66
N ASP A 78 34.29 23.52 19.15
CA ASP A 78 33.13 24.40 18.84
C ASP A 78 33.25 25.10 17.47
N LEU A 79 34.49 25.45 17.07
CA LEU A 79 34.78 25.97 15.72
C LEU A 79 34.66 24.87 14.65
N ASP A 80 35.09 23.66 14.99
CA ASP A 80 35.02 22.51 14.09
C ASP A 80 33.57 22.04 13.92
N GLN A 81 32.77 22.08 15.00
CA GLN A 81 31.33 21.77 14.96
C GLN A 81 30.53 22.78 14.15
N THR A 82 30.85 24.08 14.24
CA THR A 82 30.20 25.13 13.44
C THR A 82 30.62 25.08 11.98
N HIS A 83 31.89 24.81 11.69
CA HIS A 83 32.38 24.59 10.32
C HIS A 83 31.76 23.33 9.68
N MET A 84 31.64 22.23 10.43
CA MET A 84 30.90 21.03 9.99
C MET A 84 29.43 21.33 9.74
N SER A 85 28.76 22.06 10.62
CA SER A 85 27.35 22.44 10.41
C SER A 85 27.13 23.31 9.18
N VAL A 86 28.07 24.19 8.83
CA VAL A 86 28.00 25.02 7.62
C VAL A 86 28.21 24.16 6.37
N LEU A 87 29.17 23.24 6.40
CA LEU A 87 29.40 22.30 5.30
C LEU A 87 28.20 21.36 5.08
N ASP A 88 27.61 20.83 6.15
CA ASP A 88 26.40 20.00 6.09
C ASP A 88 25.21 20.78 5.51
N HIS A 89 25.04 22.05 5.89
CA HIS A 89 24.00 22.91 5.34
C HIS A 89 24.23 23.19 3.85
N GLN A 90 25.46 23.51 3.45
CA GLN A 90 25.83 23.72 2.05
C GLN A 90 25.63 22.46 1.20
N MET A 91 25.95 21.28 1.75
CA MET A 91 25.67 20.00 1.10
C MET A 91 24.17 19.76 0.93
N HIS A 92 23.38 20.05 1.96
CA HIS A 92 21.92 19.93 1.90
C HIS A 92 21.31 20.88 0.87
N ASP A 93 21.79 22.12 0.80
CA ASP A 93 21.35 23.09 -0.20
C ASP A 93 21.70 22.65 -1.61
N LEU A 94 22.90 22.12 -1.83
CA LEU A 94 23.30 21.56 -3.13
C LEU A 94 22.41 20.38 -3.55
N ASP A 95 22.04 19.51 -2.61
CA ASP A 95 21.09 18.42 -2.88
C ASP A 95 19.69 18.96 -3.20
N ASN A 96 19.21 19.97 -2.47
CA ASN A 96 17.94 20.63 -2.74
C ASN A 96 17.93 21.29 -4.14
N TYR A 97 19.00 21.99 -4.52
CA TYR A 97 19.15 22.54 -5.87
C TYR A 97 19.20 21.44 -6.93
N ARG A 98 19.93 20.35 -6.67
CA ARG A 98 19.99 19.19 -7.58
C ARG A 98 18.60 18.60 -7.81
N THR A 99 17.82 18.40 -6.77
CA THR A 99 16.45 17.90 -6.87
C THR A 99 15.52 18.89 -7.57
N ALA A 100 15.63 20.20 -7.28
CA ALA A 100 14.84 21.23 -7.94
C ALA A 100 15.11 21.30 -9.45
N VAL A 101 16.39 21.23 -9.86
CA VAL A 101 16.79 21.22 -11.27
C VAL A 101 16.32 19.93 -11.96
N GLN A 102 16.39 18.78 -11.29
CA GLN A 102 15.85 17.52 -11.83
C GLN A 102 14.35 17.59 -12.05
N LYS A 103 13.60 18.14 -11.08
CA LYS A 103 12.16 18.32 -11.18
C LYS A 103 11.79 19.29 -12.30
N MET A 104 12.48 20.43 -12.39
CA MET A 104 12.29 21.38 -13.49
C MET A 104 12.62 20.76 -14.85
N GLY A 105 13.68 19.96 -14.93
CA GLY A 105 14.01 19.19 -16.14
C GLY A 105 12.88 18.25 -16.55
N HIS A 106 12.28 17.55 -15.58
CA HIS A 106 11.12 16.69 -15.83
C HIS A 106 9.90 17.51 -16.29
N ASP A 107 9.61 18.63 -15.64
CA ASP A 107 8.49 19.50 -15.97
C ASP A 107 8.64 20.11 -17.38
N ILE A 108 9.85 20.55 -17.76
CA ILE A 108 10.15 21.04 -19.10
C ILE A 108 9.92 19.95 -20.15
N LEU A 109 10.33 18.71 -19.89
CA LEU A 109 10.11 17.58 -20.80
C LEU A 109 8.62 17.24 -20.92
N SER A 110 7.89 17.28 -19.80
CA SER A 110 6.44 17.08 -19.76
C SER A 110 5.71 18.14 -20.58
N LEU A 111 6.01 19.42 -20.34
CA LEU A 111 5.46 20.55 -21.08
C LEU A 111 5.77 20.46 -22.57
N ARG A 112 7.01 20.14 -22.95
CA ARG A 112 7.38 19.94 -24.37
C ARG A 112 6.58 18.82 -25.02
N THR A 113 6.30 17.74 -24.29
CA THR A 113 5.47 16.64 -24.78
C THR A 113 4.03 17.11 -24.98
N GLN A 114 3.47 17.83 -24.01
CA GLN A 114 2.12 18.38 -24.10
C GLN A 114 1.98 19.38 -25.25
N VAL A 115 2.94 20.29 -25.44
CA VAL A 115 2.95 21.24 -26.57
C VAL A 115 2.95 20.49 -27.89
N ARG A 116 3.80 19.47 -28.07
CA ARG A 116 3.81 18.65 -29.29
C ARG A 116 2.48 17.96 -29.55
N THR A 117 1.84 17.42 -28.50
CA THR A 117 0.52 16.80 -28.62
C THR A 117 -0.53 17.84 -29.04
N LEU A 118 -0.55 18.99 -28.37
CA LEU A 118 -1.49 20.08 -28.68
C LEU A 118 -1.27 20.65 -30.09
N GLU A 119 -0.04 20.80 -30.55
CA GLU A 119 0.29 21.22 -31.92
C GLU A 119 -0.23 20.20 -32.94
N GLY A 120 -0.05 18.91 -32.67
CA GLY A 120 -0.59 17.83 -33.51
C GLY A 120 -2.11 17.84 -33.56
N GLU A 121 -2.77 18.00 -32.41
CA GLU A 121 -4.23 18.13 -32.33
C GLU A 121 -4.75 19.39 -33.04
N ASN A 122 -4.08 20.53 -32.88
CA ASN A 122 -4.45 21.78 -33.53
C ASN A 122 -4.30 21.68 -35.05
N SER A 123 -3.21 21.07 -35.53
CA SER A 123 -3.01 20.79 -36.95
C SER A 123 -4.12 19.90 -37.51
N LYS A 124 -4.47 18.82 -36.80
CA LYS A 124 -5.56 17.93 -37.18
C LYS A 124 -6.91 18.67 -37.22
N LEU A 125 -7.23 19.45 -36.19
CA LEU A 125 -8.47 20.22 -36.13
C LEU A 125 -8.56 21.23 -37.27
N ARG A 126 -7.46 21.88 -37.66
CA ARG A 126 -7.42 22.77 -38.82
C ARG A 126 -7.73 22.04 -40.12
N ILE A 127 -7.17 20.84 -40.30
CA ILE A 127 -7.46 19.98 -41.45
C ILE A 127 -8.94 19.58 -41.45
N ASP A 128 -9.47 19.17 -40.30
CA ASP A 128 -10.88 18.78 -40.15
C ASP A 128 -11.83 19.96 -40.47
N VAL A 129 -11.55 21.16 -39.96
CA VAL A 129 -12.34 22.38 -40.26
C VAL A 129 -12.32 22.70 -41.75
N ASN A 130 -11.15 22.69 -42.39
CA ASN A 130 -11.07 22.89 -43.83
C ASN A 130 -11.88 21.85 -44.61
N HIS A 131 -11.85 20.58 -44.18
CA HIS A 131 -12.68 19.53 -44.76
C HIS A 131 -14.19 19.79 -44.56
N TYR A 132 -14.61 20.29 -43.40
CA TYR A 132 -16.00 20.68 -43.15
C TYR A 132 -16.45 21.81 -44.08
N ASP A 133 -15.63 22.85 -44.27
CA ASP A 133 -15.93 23.95 -45.18
C ASP A 133 -16.04 23.47 -46.63
N ASP A 134 -15.12 22.59 -47.07
CA ASP A 134 -15.19 21.96 -48.38
C ASP A 134 -16.43 21.07 -48.55
N ASN A 135 -16.87 20.39 -47.49
CA ASN A 135 -18.09 19.58 -47.50
C ASN A 135 -19.34 20.46 -47.55
N LYS A 136 -19.36 21.54 -46.76
CA LYS A 136 -20.45 22.54 -46.77
C LYS A 136 -20.55 23.20 -48.13
N LYS A 137 -19.42 23.53 -48.76
CA LYS A 137 -19.41 24.09 -50.11
C LYS A 137 -19.98 23.12 -51.13
N LEU A 138 -19.82 21.80 -50.98
CA LEU A 138 -20.41 20.81 -51.87
C LEU A 138 -21.91 20.62 -51.67
N LEU A 139 -22.44 20.92 -50.48
CA LEU A 139 -23.86 20.87 -50.18
C LEU A 139 -24.54 22.13 -50.74
N ILE A 140 -25.48 21.95 -51.65
CA ILE A 140 -26.27 23.02 -52.27
C ILE A 140 -27.75 22.74 -51.97
N ASP A 141 -28.50 23.78 -51.62
CA ASP A 141 -29.95 23.71 -51.54
C ASP A 141 -30.54 23.57 -52.95
N ALA A 142 -31.58 22.76 -53.11
CA ALA A 142 -32.15 22.42 -54.41
C ALA A 142 -32.53 23.65 -55.27
N ALA A 143 -32.83 24.79 -54.65
CA ALA A 143 -33.16 26.05 -55.31
C ALA A 143 -31.96 26.74 -56.00
N ASP A 144 -30.74 26.54 -55.49
CA ASP A 144 -29.54 27.17 -56.04
C ASP A 144 -28.92 26.34 -57.18
N LEU A 145 -29.34 25.09 -57.33
CA LEU A 145 -28.81 24.14 -58.32
C LEU A 145 -29.04 24.61 -59.76
N ASP A 146 -30.19 25.24 -60.04
CA ASP A 146 -30.56 25.77 -61.36
C ASP A 146 -29.80 27.08 -61.71
N SER A 147 -29.21 27.75 -60.72
CA SER A 147 -28.40 28.97 -60.91
C SER A 147 -26.94 28.67 -61.30
N LEU A 148 -26.49 27.42 -61.12
CA LEU A 148 -25.11 27.01 -61.37
C LEU A 148 -24.82 26.77 -62.85
N ALA A 149 -23.65 27.24 -63.29
CA ALA A 149 -23.15 26.92 -64.60
C ALA A 149 -22.80 25.42 -64.72
N ARG A 150 -23.09 24.82 -65.88
CA ARG A 150 -22.85 23.39 -66.17
C ARG A 150 -21.44 22.87 -65.82
N PRO A 151 -20.34 23.62 -66.05
CA PRO A 151 -18.99 23.18 -65.65
C PRO A 151 -18.81 23.08 -64.13
N GLU A 152 -19.42 24.00 -63.37
CA GLU A 152 -19.32 24.01 -61.91
C GLU A 152 -20.13 22.86 -61.30
N LEU A 153 -21.30 22.56 -61.86
CA LEU A 153 -22.10 21.39 -61.48
C LEU A 153 -21.31 20.09 -61.71
N GLN A 154 -20.63 19.96 -62.85
CA GLN A 154 -19.84 18.77 -63.17
C GLN A 154 -18.62 18.62 -62.24
N ALA A 155 -17.93 19.71 -61.90
CA ALA A 155 -16.81 19.69 -60.96
C ALA A 155 -17.26 19.26 -59.55
N ARG A 156 -18.40 19.78 -59.07
CA ARG A 156 -18.96 19.41 -57.77
C ARG A 156 -19.41 17.95 -57.73
N TYR A 157 -20.08 17.47 -58.78
CA TYR A 157 -20.46 16.06 -58.90
C TYR A 157 -19.23 15.13 -58.87
N ALA A 158 -18.15 15.47 -59.58
CA ALA A 158 -16.91 14.72 -59.56
C ALA A 158 -16.28 14.69 -58.15
N SER A 159 -16.25 15.83 -57.45
CA SER A 159 -15.75 15.92 -56.07
C SER A 159 -16.59 15.10 -55.09
N LEU A 160 -17.92 15.15 -55.19
CA LEU A 160 -18.82 14.36 -54.35
C LEU A 160 -18.62 12.85 -54.57
N ARG A 161 -18.48 12.42 -55.82
CA ARG A 161 -18.18 11.03 -56.17
C ARG A 161 -16.85 10.56 -55.57
N GLN A 162 -15.81 11.40 -55.64
CA GLN A 162 -14.51 11.10 -55.05
C GLN A 162 -14.60 10.98 -53.53
N LYS A 163 -15.30 11.91 -52.85
CA LYS A 163 -15.51 11.86 -51.40
C LYS A 163 -16.29 10.62 -50.98
N LEU A 164 -17.33 10.24 -51.71
CA LEU A 164 -18.09 9.03 -51.45
C LEU A 164 -17.22 7.77 -51.56
N ALA A 165 -16.34 7.70 -52.57
CA ALA A 165 -15.40 6.60 -52.74
C ALA A 165 -14.36 6.53 -51.61
N ALA A 166 -13.85 7.68 -51.16
CA ALA A 166 -12.97 7.78 -50.01
C ALA A 166 -13.67 7.29 -48.72
N GLN A 167 -14.86 7.82 -48.42
CA GLN A 167 -15.65 7.39 -47.25
C GLN A 167 -16.01 5.90 -47.26
N THR A 168 -16.28 5.34 -48.44
CA THR A 168 -16.53 3.89 -48.59
C THR A 168 -15.29 3.07 -48.23
N THR A 169 -14.11 3.57 -48.60
CA THR A 169 -12.82 2.94 -48.28
C THR A 169 -12.54 3.04 -46.78
N ASP A 170 -12.70 4.23 -46.19
CA ASP A 170 -12.53 4.45 -44.75
C ASP A 170 -13.46 3.54 -43.94
N LEU A 171 -14.73 3.41 -44.35
CA LEU A 171 -15.69 2.54 -43.68
C LEU A 171 -15.27 1.06 -43.72
N LYS A 172 -14.69 0.61 -44.83
CA LYS A 172 -14.12 -0.74 -44.95
C LYS A 172 -12.92 -0.93 -44.01
N ASP A 173 -12.08 0.08 -43.89
CA ASP A 173 -10.91 0.05 -43.00
C ASP A 173 -11.32 0.07 -41.53
N TYR A 174 -12.29 0.90 -41.15
CA TYR A 174 -12.89 0.90 -39.82
C TYR A 174 -13.49 -0.46 -39.48
N LYS A 175 -14.26 -1.06 -40.40
CA LYS A 175 -14.80 -2.42 -40.21
C LYS A 175 -13.68 -3.46 -39.98
N THR A 176 -12.60 -3.38 -40.75
CA THR A 176 -11.45 -4.26 -40.59
C THR A 176 -10.76 -4.06 -39.24
N ARG A 177 -10.60 -2.81 -38.81
CA ARG A 177 -10.00 -2.46 -37.51
C ARG A 177 -10.85 -2.94 -36.35
N VAL A 178 -12.16 -2.73 -36.41
CA VAL A 178 -13.12 -3.23 -35.41
C VAL A 178 -13.02 -4.75 -35.30
N GLN A 179 -13.00 -5.47 -36.43
CA GLN A 179 -12.85 -6.93 -36.42
C GLN A 179 -11.52 -7.37 -35.78
N LYS A 180 -10.41 -6.68 -36.09
CA LYS A 180 -9.11 -6.95 -35.46
C LYS A 180 -9.17 -6.75 -33.95
N LEU A 181 -9.72 -5.62 -33.49
CA LEU A 181 -9.87 -5.32 -32.07
C LEU A 181 -10.77 -6.32 -31.34
N GLN A 182 -11.86 -6.75 -31.96
CA GLN A 182 -12.71 -7.81 -31.41
C GLN A 182 -11.96 -9.13 -31.26
N ASN A 183 -11.18 -9.53 -32.28
CA ASN A 183 -10.35 -10.73 -32.21
C ASN A 183 -9.28 -10.63 -31.12
N GLU A 184 -8.66 -9.46 -30.95
CA GLU A 184 -7.70 -9.21 -29.86
C GLU A 184 -8.37 -9.27 -28.49
N LEU A 185 -9.58 -8.73 -28.35
CA LEU A 185 -10.35 -8.79 -27.12
C LEU A 185 -10.71 -10.24 -26.75
N ILE A 186 -11.15 -11.04 -27.71
CA ILE A 186 -11.42 -12.48 -27.51
C ILE A 186 -10.14 -13.19 -27.03
N LYS A 187 -9.02 -12.98 -27.74
CA LYS A 187 -7.72 -13.58 -27.36
C LYS A 187 -7.28 -13.15 -25.95
N LYS A 188 -7.49 -11.90 -25.57
CA LYS A 188 -7.17 -11.41 -24.22
C LYS A 188 -8.07 -12.03 -23.17
N ASN A 189 -9.37 -12.15 -23.44
CA ASN A 189 -10.32 -12.76 -22.52
C ASN A 189 -10.07 -14.27 -22.34
N ASP A 190 -9.69 -14.98 -23.39
CA ASP A 190 -9.34 -16.41 -23.28
C ASP A 190 -8.07 -16.60 -22.44
N LYS A 191 -7.05 -15.76 -22.63
CA LYS A 191 -5.86 -15.75 -21.76
C LYS A 191 -6.23 -15.47 -20.31
N GLU A 192 -7.09 -14.49 -20.06
CA GLU A 192 -7.56 -14.15 -18.71
C GLU A 192 -8.29 -15.33 -18.06
N LYS A 193 -9.17 -16.03 -18.81
CA LYS A 193 -9.83 -17.26 -18.31
C LYS A 193 -8.81 -18.33 -17.93
N ASP A 194 -7.78 -18.55 -18.74
CA ASP A 194 -6.73 -19.52 -18.43
C ASP A 194 -5.91 -19.12 -17.20
N TYR A 195 -5.59 -17.83 -17.05
CA TYR A 195 -4.94 -17.30 -15.84
C TYR A 195 -5.81 -17.52 -14.60
N LEU A 196 -7.12 -17.26 -14.68
CA LEU A 196 -8.04 -17.50 -13.57
C LEU A 196 -8.13 -18.98 -13.19
N ARG A 197 -8.17 -19.89 -14.17
CA ARG A 197 -8.14 -21.34 -13.91
C ARG A 197 -6.84 -21.75 -13.21
N MET A 198 -5.70 -21.25 -13.69
CA MET A 198 -4.39 -21.53 -13.09
C MET A 198 -4.31 -20.98 -11.65
N SER A 199 -4.78 -19.76 -11.43
CA SER A 199 -4.85 -19.14 -10.10
C SER A 199 -5.70 -19.97 -9.13
N HIS A 200 -6.87 -20.44 -9.58
CA HIS A 200 -7.73 -21.30 -8.76
C HIS A 200 -7.05 -22.64 -8.43
N ALA A 201 -6.39 -23.27 -9.41
CA ALA A 201 -5.63 -24.50 -9.18
C ALA A 201 -4.48 -24.29 -8.17
N HIS A 202 -3.73 -23.20 -8.28
CA HIS A 202 -2.69 -22.84 -7.30
C HIS A 202 -3.26 -22.60 -5.90
N SER A 203 -4.39 -21.90 -5.78
CA SER A 203 -5.05 -21.70 -4.49
C SER A 203 -5.45 -23.03 -3.85
N SER A 204 -6.00 -23.96 -4.63
CA SER A 204 -6.37 -25.30 -4.17
C SER A 204 -5.15 -26.11 -3.74
N GLN A 205 -4.07 -26.07 -4.52
CA GLN A 205 -2.80 -26.72 -4.16
C GLN A 205 -2.20 -26.14 -2.87
N GLN A 206 -2.24 -24.82 -2.70
CA GLN A 206 -1.74 -24.15 -1.50
C GLN A 206 -2.53 -24.55 -0.25
N GLU A 207 -3.85 -24.68 -0.38
CA GLU A 207 -4.69 -25.16 0.72
C GLU A 207 -4.35 -26.61 1.09
N LEU A 208 -4.16 -27.48 0.10
CA LEU A 208 -3.74 -28.87 0.34
C LEU A 208 -2.36 -28.92 1.03
N LEU A 209 -1.40 -28.11 0.58
CA LEU A 209 -0.08 -28.03 1.20
C LEU A 209 -0.17 -27.60 2.67
N LYS A 210 -1.00 -26.60 2.98
CA LYS A 210 -1.25 -26.18 4.36
C LYS A 210 -1.81 -27.31 5.21
N ARG A 211 -2.83 -28.03 4.70
CA ARG A 211 -3.41 -29.19 5.42
C ARG A 211 -2.38 -30.30 5.65
N LEU A 212 -1.48 -30.54 4.69
CA LEU A 212 -0.41 -31.53 4.86
C LEU A 212 0.63 -31.06 5.88
N GLN A 213 0.98 -29.78 5.89
CA GLN A 213 1.88 -29.20 6.88
C GLN A 213 1.31 -29.32 8.30
N ASP A 214 0.02 -29.06 8.48
CA ASP A 214 -0.68 -29.23 9.75
C ASP A 214 -0.66 -30.70 10.22
N LYS A 215 -0.86 -31.65 9.30
CA LYS A 215 -0.74 -33.09 9.60
C LYS A 215 0.67 -33.46 10.03
N VAL A 216 1.70 -32.96 9.35
CA VAL A 216 3.11 -33.19 9.73
C VAL A 216 3.39 -32.65 11.13
N GLN A 217 2.91 -31.45 11.46
CA GLN A 217 3.05 -30.89 12.81
C GLN A 217 2.34 -31.75 13.87
N LYS A 218 1.15 -32.28 13.55
CA LYS A 218 0.43 -33.18 14.45
C LYS A 218 1.20 -34.48 14.69
N VAL A 219 1.77 -35.08 13.64
CA VAL A 219 2.59 -36.29 13.76
C VAL A 219 3.80 -36.03 14.65
N ARG A 220 4.53 -34.92 14.46
CA ARG A 220 5.67 -34.55 15.34
C ARG A 220 5.27 -34.45 16.81
N LYS A 221 4.13 -33.81 17.12
CA LYS A 221 3.63 -33.72 18.51
C LYS A 221 3.30 -35.09 19.10
N LEU A 222 2.76 -36.00 18.29
CA LEU A 222 2.49 -37.37 18.71
C LEU A 222 3.80 -38.14 18.93
N GLU A 223 4.78 -38.03 18.05
CA GLU A 223 6.11 -38.64 18.23
C GLU A 223 6.79 -38.17 19.52
N GLU A 224 6.73 -36.87 19.83
CA GLU A 224 7.23 -36.33 21.10
C GLU A 224 6.48 -36.91 22.31
N THR A 225 5.17 -37.10 22.18
CA THR A 225 4.34 -37.70 23.24
C THR A 225 4.69 -39.17 23.44
N CYS A 226 4.86 -39.94 22.36
CA CYS A 226 5.31 -41.33 22.41
C CYS A 226 6.69 -41.44 23.10
N LYS A 227 7.65 -40.59 22.74
CA LYS A 227 8.98 -40.55 23.41
C LYS A 227 8.87 -40.23 24.91
N LYS A 228 7.95 -39.35 25.30
CA LYS A 228 7.70 -39.05 26.72
C LYS A 228 7.07 -40.26 27.43
N GLN A 229 6.12 -40.93 26.79
CA GLN A 229 5.49 -42.13 27.32
C GLN A 229 6.49 -43.29 27.46
N GLU A 230 7.36 -43.49 26.47
CA GLU A 230 8.44 -44.49 26.51
C GLU A 230 9.34 -44.28 27.74
N LYS A 231 9.77 -43.03 28.01
CA LYS A 231 10.52 -42.71 29.24
C LYS A 231 9.75 -42.96 30.53
N VAL A 232 8.42 -42.79 30.52
CA VAL A 232 7.58 -43.08 31.69
C VAL A 232 7.50 -44.59 31.90
N ILE A 233 7.34 -45.37 30.83
CA ILE A 233 7.34 -46.84 30.86
C ILE A 233 8.66 -47.35 31.41
N GLU A 234 9.80 -46.90 30.89
CA GLU A 234 11.13 -47.27 31.39
C GLU A 234 11.27 -47.02 32.91
N LYS A 235 10.79 -45.86 33.40
CA LYS A 235 10.81 -45.54 34.82
C LYS A 235 9.90 -46.44 35.64
N LEU A 236 8.70 -46.75 35.14
CA LEU A 236 7.75 -47.65 35.79
C LEU A 236 8.31 -49.07 35.85
N GLU A 237 8.89 -49.57 34.76
CA GLU A 237 9.57 -50.85 34.70
C GLU A 237 10.71 -50.91 35.72
N ALA A 238 11.55 -49.88 35.82
CA ALA A 238 12.63 -49.82 36.82
C ALA A 238 12.11 -49.88 38.26
N VAL A 239 10.96 -49.27 38.56
CA VAL A 239 10.31 -49.36 39.88
C VAL A 239 9.77 -50.77 40.12
N LEU A 240 9.12 -51.38 39.12
CA LEU A 240 8.60 -52.74 39.21
C LEU A 240 9.73 -53.76 39.43
N TYR A 241 10.86 -53.64 38.73
CA TYR A 241 12.05 -54.46 38.99
C TYR A 241 12.54 -54.32 40.43
N LYS A 242 12.62 -53.09 40.96
CA LYS A 242 13.01 -52.86 42.37
C LYS A 242 12.02 -53.45 43.38
N ILE A 243 10.72 -53.38 43.12
CA ILE A 243 9.70 -53.98 43.98
C ILE A 243 9.80 -55.52 43.90
N LYS A 244 9.97 -56.07 42.70
CA LYS A 244 10.15 -57.51 42.48
C LYS A 244 11.40 -58.03 43.19
N ASP A 245 12.54 -57.36 43.06
CA ASP A 245 13.79 -57.73 43.76
C ASP A 245 13.65 -57.63 45.28
N LYS A 246 12.96 -56.60 45.80
CA LYS A 246 12.64 -56.52 47.24
C LYS A 246 11.69 -57.64 47.69
N SER A 247 10.73 -58.04 46.87
CA SER A 247 9.82 -59.14 47.20
C SER A 247 10.50 -60.52 47.16
N VAL A 248 11.51 -60.72 46.30
CA VAL A 248 12.31 -61.95 46.22
C VAL A 248 13.37 -62.01 47.33
N GLY A 249 13.93 -60.88 47.76
CA GLY A 249 14.86 -60.79 48.89
C GLY A 249 14.19 -60.79 50.28
N GLN A 250 12.87 -60.62 50.34
CA GLN A 250 12.13 -60.47 51.60
C GLN A 250 10.92 -61.41 51.61
N LYS A 251 11.17 -62.71 51.85
CA LYS A 251 10.15 -63.75 52.13
C LYS A 251 9.19 -63.43 53.31
N GLY A 252 9.27 -62.24 53.92
CA GLY A 252 8.38 -61.77 54.98
C GLY A 252 7.48 -60.56 54.63
N ALA A 253 7.74 -59.82 53.54
CA ALA A 253 6.96 -58.61 53.22
C ALA A 253 5.74 -58.89 52.32
N GLY A 254 5.78 -59.97 51.53
CA GLY A 254 4.63 -60.41 50.71
C GLY A 254 3.42 -60.83 51.54
N ASN A 255 3.63 -61.43 52.72
CA ASN A 255 2.54 -61.78 53.63
C ASN A 255 1.85 -60.56 54.20
N ALA A 256 2.59 -59.56 54.69
CA ALA A 256 1.98 -58.37 55.29
C ALA A 256 1.15 -57.56 54.28
N MET A 257 1.57 -57.50 53.02
CA MET A 257 0.83 -56.78 51.97
C MET A 257 -0.35 -57.60 51.41
N SER A 258 -0.23 -58.94 51.39
CA SER A 258 -1.35 -59.85 51.08
C SER A 258 -2.41 -59.80 52.18
N GLU A 259 -1.99 -59.86 53.44
CA GLU A 259 -2.84 -59.82 54.63
C GLU A 259 -3.53 -58.44 54.76
N ALA A 260 -2.83 -57.34 54.49
CA ALA A 260 -3.44 -56.02 54.41
C ALA A 260 -4.45 -55.90 53.26
N ASN A 261 -4.18 -56.49 52.09
CA ASN A 261 -5.13 -56.50 50.97
C ASN A 261 -6.35 -57.38 51.25
N GLU A 262 -6.19 -58.50 51.97
CA GLU A 262 -7.26 -59.39 52.37
C GLU A 262 -8.18 -58.73 53.40
N VAL A 263 -7.60 -58.06 54.41
CA VAL A 263 -8.35 -57.25 55.40
C VAL A 263 -9.12 -56.11 54.72
N LEU A 264 -8.50 -55.39 53.79
CA LEU A 264 -9.19 -54.33 53.04
C LEU A 264 -10.28 -54.88 52.11
N ALA A 265 -10.13 -56.10 51.58
CA ALA A 265 -11.15 -56.75 50.77
C ALA A 265 -12.36 -57.18 51.61
N GLU A 266 -12.13 -57.71 52.81
CA GLU A 266 -13.19 -58.04 53.77
C GLU A 266 -13.93 -56.78 54.25
N GLU A 267 -13.21 -55.69 54.54
CA GLU A 267 -13.84 -54.43 54.95
C GLU A 267 -14.66 -53.81 53.81
N ASN A 268 -14.17 -53.88 52.56
CA ASN A 268 -14.96 -53.48 51.40
C ASN A 268 -16.22 -54.33 51.20
N LYS A 269 -16.14 -55.64 51.46
CA LYS A 269 -17.30 -56.54 51.38
C LYS A 269 -18.34 -56.17 52.44
N ARG A 270 -17.91 -55.97 53.70
CA ARG A 270 -18.77 -55.53 54.79
C ARG A 270 -19.41 -54.17 54.53
N LEU A 271 -18.66 -53.20 54.00
CA LEU A 271 -19.19 -51.87 53.67
C LEU A 271 -20.23 -51.96 52.53
N ARG A 272 -20.05 -52.86 51.56
CA ARG A 272 -21.04 -53.12 50.52
C ARG A 272 -22.32 -53.73 51.06
N GLU A 273 -22.20 -54.72 51.95
CA GLU A 273 -23.36 -55.31 52.65
C GLU A 273 -24.11 -54.26 53.49
N GLN A 274 -23.39 -53.41 54.23
CA GLN A 274 -24.01 -52.29 54.97
C GLN A 274 -24.71 -51.27 54.06
N MET A 275 -24.12 -50.96 52.89
CA MET A 275 -24.77 -50.09 51.92
C MET A 275 -26.03 -50.72 51.33
N ASP A 276 -26.03 -52.03 51.08
CA ASP A 276 -27.19 -52.71 50.53
C ASP A 276 -28.30 -52.89 51.59
N ASP A 277 -27.96 -53.14 52.86
CA ASP A 277 -28.91 -53.11 53.98
C ASP A 277 -29.52 -51.71 54.16
N MET A 278 -28.71 -50.65 54.07
CA MET A 278 -29.23 -49.27 54.10
C MET A 278 -30.15 -48.98 52.90
N LYS A 279 -29.82 -49.48 51.70
CA LYS A 279 -30.72 -49.32 50.53
C LYS A 279 -32.02 -50.09 50.70
N VAL A 280 -31.99 -51.31 51.24
CA VAL A 280 -33.20 -52.08 51.53
C VAL A 280 -34.04 -51.39 52.61
N GLY A 281 -33.41 -50.86 53.66
CA GLY A 281 -34.09 -50.05 54.69
C GLY A 281 -34.72 -48.77 54.13
N ILE A 282 -34.01 -48.06 53.24
CA ILE A 282 -34.55 -46.88 52.54
C ILE A 282 -35.71 -47.28 51.61
N THR A 283 -35.61 -48.42 50.91
CA THR A 283 -36.68 -48.92 50.03
C THR A 283 -37.92 -49.31 50.83
N SER A 284 -37.75 -49.99 51.95
CA SER A 284 -38.83 -50.32 52.89
C SER A 284 -39.46 -49.08 53.54
N LEU A 285 -38.67 -48.02 53.78
CA LEU A 285 -39.22 -46.74 54.27
C LEU A 285 -40.06 -46.07 53.17
N ILE A 286 -39.58 -46.07 51.92
CA ILE A 286 -40.32 -45.52 50.78
C ILE A 286 -41.64 -46.27 50.56
N ASP A 287 -41.63 -47.60 50.66
CA ASP A 287 -42.83 -48.43 50.53
C ASP A 287 -43.82 -48.23 51.68
N HIS A 288 -43.33 -47.89 52.89
CA HIS A 288 -44.18 -47.55 54.05
C HIS A 288 -44.81 -46.15 53.96
N TYR A 289 -44.19 -45.22 53.22
CA TYR A 289 -44.72 -43.86 52.99
C TYR A 289 -45.67 -43.76 51.78
N HIS A 290 -45.88 -44.85 51.03
CA HIS A 290 -46.74 -44.89 49.84
C HIS A 290 -48.05 -45.72 49.99
N TYR A 291 -48.44 -46.06 51.22
CA TYR A 291 -49.78 -46.58 51.56
C TYR A 291 -50.59 -45.58 52.40
#